data_AF-A0A6I2X844-F1
#
_entry.id   AF-A0A6I2X844-F1
#
_cell.length_a   1.000
_cell.length_b   1.000
_cell.length_c   1.000
_cell.angle_alpha   90.00
_cell.angle_beta   90.00
_cell.angle_gamma   90.00
#
_symmetry.space_group_name_H-M   'P 1'
#
loop_
_entity.id
_entity.type
_entity.pdbx_description
1 polymer ?
#
loop_
_entity_poly.entity_id
_entity_poly.type
_entity_poly.pdbx_seq_one_letter_code
_entity_poly.pdbx_strand_id
1 'polypeptide(L)' 'MRKIAHVNQIPNITLPPDKLPDDGRFGAGPSKIRTAQIEALVGVSRT' A
#
# COMPACT_ATOMS: atom_id res chain seq x y z
N MET A 1 18.11 -0.17 43.02
CA MET A 1 18.18 -0.69 41.64
C MET A 1 17.12 0.03 40.81
N ARG A 2 17.48 0.95 39.90
CA ARG A 2 16.50 1.67 39.07
C ARG A 2 16.30 0.92 37.76
N LYS A 3 15.13 0.33 37.58
CA LYS A 3 14.70 -0.29 36.32
C LYS A 3 14.31 0.85 35.37
N ILE A 4 15.12 1.09 34.34
CA ILE A 4 14.83 2.11 33.34
C ILE A 4 13.77 1.51 32.41
N ALA A 5 12.53 1.99 32.49
CA ALA A 5 11.47 1.59 31.57
C ALA A 5 11.73 2.25 30.21
N HIS A 6 12.02 1.46 29.18
CA HIS A 6 12.09 1.97 27.82
C HIS A 6 10.65 2.10 27.28
N VAL A 7 10.17 3.34 27.19
CA VAL A 7 8.87 3.68 26.62
C VAL A 7 9.03 3.72 25.10
N ASN A 8 8.73 2.62 24.42
CA ASN A 8 8.72 2.55 22.96
C ASN A 8 7.36 3.01 22.44
N GLN A 9 7.14 4.33 22.34
CA GLN A 9 5.90 4.88 21.77
C GLN A 9 6.19 5.36 20.35
N ILE A 10 5.66 4.64 19.36
CA ILE A 10 5.69 5.08 17.96
C ILE A 10 4.46 5.97 17.76
N PRO A 11 4.62 7.28 17.54
CA PRO A 11 3.48 8.16 17.28
C PRO A 11 2.81 7.79 15.96
N ASN A 12 1.49 7.82 15.93
CA ASN A 12 0.75 7.71 14.67
C ASN A 12 0.96 8.99 13.86
N ILE A 13 1.45 8.85 12.63
CA ILE A 13 1.62 9.96 11.68
C ILE A 13 0.72 9.72 10.47
N THR A 14 0.02 10.76 10.04
CA THR A 14 -0.85 10.72 8.86
C THR A 14 -0.17 11.49 7.73
N LEU A 15 -0.15 10.90 6.54
CA LEU A 15 0.37 11.57 5.35
C LEU A 15 -0.71 12.52 4.77
N PRO A 16 -0.36 13.73 4.33
CA PRO A 16 -1.28 14.59 3.60
C PRO A 16 -1.87 13.88 2.36
N PRO A 17 -3.16 14.08 2.03
CA PRO A 17 -3.81 13.37 0.93
C PRO A 17 -3.13 13.54 -0.43
N ASP A 18 -2.58 14.73 -0.71
CA ASP A 18 -1.87 15.08 -1.94
C ASP A 18 -0.49 14.41 -2.07
N LYS A 19 -0.04 13.73 -1.02
CA LYS A 19 1.22 12.97 -0.99
C LYS A 19 0.99 11.47 -1.06
N LEU A 20 -0.27 11.03 -1.02
CA LEU A 20 -0.60 9.63 -1.25
C LEU A 20 -0.47 9.29 -2.74
N PRO A 21 0.05 8.10 -3.08
CA PRO A 21 -0.04 7.61 -4.45
C PRO A 21 -1.50 7.26 -4.78
N ASP A 22 -1.87 7.37 -6.05
CA ASP A 22 -3.21 6.98 -6.53
C ASP A 22 -3.54 5.49 -6.27
N ASP A 23 -2.52 4.66 -6.06
CA ASP A 23 -2.65 3.24 -5.76
C ASP A 23 -1.62 2.82 -4.71
N GLY A 24 -2.07 2.22 -3.61
CA GLY A 24 -1.22 1.82 -2.48
C GLY A 24 -0.63 0.40 -2.56
N ARG A 25 -0.79 -0.33 -3.68
CA ARG A 25 -0.37 -1.74 -3.77
C ARG A 25 1.13 -1.91 -4.08
N PHE A 26 1.99 -1.71 -3.07
CA PHE A 26 3.46 -1.84 -3.14
C PHE A 26 4.02 -3.21 -2.71
N GLY A 27 3.17 -4.24 -2.52
CA GLY A 27 3.63 -5.54 -2.05
C GLY A 27 4.62 -6.22 -3.00
N ALA A 28 5.53 -7.04 -2.44
CA ALA A 28 6.42 -7.92 -3.20
C ALA A 28 5.70 -9.13 -3.84
N GLY A 29 4.38 -9.22 -3.66
CA GLY A 29 3.51 -10.30 -4.10
C GLY A 29 2.41 -10.54 -3.06
N PRO A 30 1.14 -10.23 -3.36
CA PRO A 30 0.62 -9.63 -4.60
C PRO A 30 0.99 -8.14 -4.75
N SER A 31 1.10 -7.70 -6.01
CA SER A 31 1.50 -6.34 -6.40
C SER A 31 0.45 -5.67 -7.30
N LYS A 32 0.60 -4.37 -7.56
CA LYS A 32 -0.27 -3.61 -8.46
C LYS A 32 -0.25 -4.19 -9.88
N ILE A 33 -1.43 -4.50 -10.42
CA ILE A 33 -1.68 -4.72 -11.85
C ILE A 33 -2.37 -3.47 -12.41
N ARG A 34 -1.94 -3.00 -13.59
CA ARG A 34 -2.53 -1.82 -14.25
C ARG A 34 -3.93 -2.15 -14.78
N THR A 35 -4.88 -1.22 -14.71
CA THR A 35 -6.27 -1.42 -15.18
C THR A 35 -6.32 -1.90 -16.63
N ALA A 36 -5.54 -1.27 -17.53
CA ALA A 36 -5.48 -1.66 -18.94
C ALA A 36 -5.09 -3.14 -19.17
N GLN A 37 -4.31 -3.75 -18.28
CA GLN A 37 -3.95 -5.17 -18.39
C GLN A 37 -5.13 -6.08 -18.04
N ILE A 38 -5.94 -5.69 -17.05
CA ILE A 38 -7.18 -6.41 -16.71
C ILE A 38 -8.19 -6.25 -17.85
N GLU A 39 -8.35 -5.04 -18.38
CA GLU A 39 -9.25 -4.76 -19.50
C GLU A 39 -8.90 -5.58 -20.75
N ALA A 40 -7.60 -5.69 -21.09
CA ALA A 40 -7.15 -6.50 -22.20
C ALA A 40 -7.57 -7.98 -22.04
N LEU A 41 -7.44 -8.54 -20.84
CA LEU A 41 -7.84 -9.92 -20.56
C LEU A 41 -9.37 -10.10 -20.66
N VAL A 42 -10.14 -9.13 -20.15
CA VAL A 42 -11.61 -9.13 -20.26
C VAL A 42 -12.04 -9.02 -21.73
N GLY A 43 -11.35 -8.22 -22.54
CA GLY A 43 -11.59 -8.09 -23.97
C GLY A 43 -11.41 -9.42 -24.71
N VAL A 44 -10.30 -10.12 -24.45
CA VAL A 44 -10.04 -11.46 -25.02
C VAL A 44 -11.08 -12.48 -24.56
N SER A 45 -11.54 -12.42 -23.31
CA SER A 45 -12.55 -13.38 -22.80
C SER A 45 -13.94 -13.21 -23.41
N ARG A 46 -14.24 -12.06 -24.04
CA ARG A 46 -15.58 -11.73 -24.57
C ARG A 46 -15.74 -12.01 -26.07
N THR A 47 -14.67 -12.44 -26.74
CA THR A 47 -14.66 -12.89 -28.14
C THR A 47 -14.80 -14.39 -28.25
#